data_AF-I3VZL4-F1
#
_entry.id   AF-I3VZL4-F1
#
_cell.length_a   1.000
_cell.length_b   1.000
_cell.length_c   1.000
_cell.angle_alpha   90.00
_cell.angle_beta   90.00
_cell.angle_gamma   90.00
#
_symmetry.space_group_name_H-M   'P 1'
#
loop_
_entity.id
_entity.type
_entity.pdbx_description
1 polymer ?
#
loop_
_entity_poly.entity_id
_entity_poly.type
_entity_poly.pdbx_seq_one_letter_code
_entity_poly.pdbx_strand_id
1 'polypeptide(L)'
;MRDKDTVSQLLSAAFFILPALILHLYGYLVKKEIWIASGDFYVIPTIGIMVLPEYAATLMLVALVICIAVTRWIPKIPFVTVLFFVFSGYQVLILSGAL
;
A
#
# COMPACT_ATOMS: atom_id res chain seq x y z
N MET A 1 -6.90 -16.96 -21.98
CA MET A 1 -7.18 -16.00 -20.88
C MET A 1 -6.08 -16.12 -19.82
N ARG A 2 -4.81 -15.84 -20.14
CA ARG A 2 -3.69 -15.96 -19.17
C ARG A 2 -2.70 -14.79 -19.20
N ASP A 3 -2.80 -13.92 -20.21
CA ASP A 3 -1.84 -12.83 -20.44
C ASP A 3 -2.37 -11.47 -19.99
N LYS A 4 -3.69 -11.23 -20.13
CA LYS A 4 -4.35 -10.00 -19.65
C LYS A 4 -4.29 -9.83 -18.13
N ASP A 5 -4.23 -10.94 -17.38
CA ASP A 5 -4.20 -10.91 -15.91
C ASP A 5 -2.83 -10.51 -15.37
N THR A 6 -1.74 -10.95 -16.00
CA THR A 6 -0.37 -10.66 -15.53
C THR A 6 -0.02 -9.19 -15.68
N VAL A 7 -0.36 -8.57 -16.81
CA VAL A 7 -0.11 -7.14 -17.05
C VAL A 7 -0.92 -6.30 -16.07
N SER A 8 -2.17 -6.68 -15.83
CA SER A 8 -3.04 -6.00 -14.85
C SER A 8 -2.47 -6.10 -13.43
N GLN A 9 -2.04 -7.30 -13.00
CA GLN A 9 -1.41 -7.51 -11.70
C GLN A 9 -0.11 -6.71 -11.54
N LEU A 10 0.72 -6.65 -12.60
CA LEU A 10 1.95 -5.88 -12.57
C LEU A 10 1.70 -4.38 -12.49
N LEU A 11 0.72 -3.87 -13.24
CA LEU A 11 0.28 -2.47 -13.15
C LEU A 11 -0.25 -2.14 -11.76
N SER A 12 -1.07 -3.02 -11.20
CA SER A 12 -1.60 -2.84 -9.84
C SER A 12 -0.48 -2.81 -8.81
N ALA A 13 0.47 -3.74 -8.86
CA ALA A 13 1.65 -3.72 -7.99
C ALA A 13 2.47 -2.43 -8.14
N ALA A 14 2.72 -1.99 -9.37
CA ALA A 14 3.45 -0.75 -9.64
C ALA A 14 2.73 0.47 -9.05
N PHE A 15 1.41 0.58 -9.26
CA PHE A 15 0.60 1.69 -8.73
C PHE A 15 0.45 1.64 -7.22
N PHE A 16 0.38 0.44 -6.62
CA PHE A 16 0.32 0.28 -5.17
C PHE A 16 1.63 0.70 -4.49
N ILE A 17 2.78 0.39 -5.09
CA ILE A 17 4.10 0.77 -4.56
C ILE A 17 4.36 2.28 -4.68
N LEU A 18 3.88 2.90 -5.76
CA LEU A 18 4.28 4.26 -6.17
C LEU A 18 4.16 5.31 -5.05
N PRO A 19 3.05 5.44 -4.30
CA PRO A 19 2.93 6.47 -3.26
C PRO A 19 3.90 6.26 -2.10
N ALA A 20 4.09 5.01 -1.68
CA ALA A 20 5.04 4.65 -0.63
C ALA A 20 6.49 4.95 -1.07
N LEU A 21 6.82 4.65 -2.32
CA LEU A 21 8.13 4.90 -2.89
C LEU A 21 8.43 6.40 -3.02
N ILE A 22 7.45 7.21 -3.45
CA ILE A 22 7.58 8.69 -3.49
C ILE A 22 7.87 9.24 -2.09
N LEU A 23 7.10 8.79 -1.08
CA LEU A 23 7.27 9.25 0.29
C LEU A 23 8.64 8.83 0.86
N HIS A 24 9.07 7.60 0.57
CA HIS A 24 10.39 7.09 0.95
C HIS A 24 11.53 7.91 0.31
N LEU A 25 11.45 8.17 -1.00
CA LEU A 25 12.42 9.00 -1.71
C LEU A 25 12.48 10.43 -1.13
N TYR A 26 11.32 11.02 -0.83
CA TYR A 26 11.27 12.32 -0.18
C TYR A 26 11.97 12.32 1.19
N GLY A 27 11.66 11.35 2.06
CA GLY A 27 12.30 11.18 3.37
C GLY A 27 13.81 11.01 3.24
N TYR A 28 14.25 10.19 2.28
CA TYR A 28 15.66 9.94 2.04
C TYR A 28 16.40 11.19 1.52
N LEU A 29 15.84 11.89 0.52
CA LEU A 29 16.51 13.03 -0.12
C LEU A 29 16.52 14.28 0.77
N VAL A 30 15.39 14.58 1.43
CA VAL A 30 15.19 15.83 2.17
C VAL A 30 15.55 15.69 3.65
N LYS A 31 15.21 14.55 4.28
CA LYS A 31 15.40 14.33 5.72
C LYS A 31 16.57 13.41 6.06
N LYS A 32 17.15 12.72 5.08
CA LYS A 32 18.18 11.68 5.28
C LYS A 32 17.70 10.55 6.20
N GLU A 33 16.39 10.28 6.16
CA GLU A 33 15.75 9.25 6.98
C GLU A 33 15.18 8.14 6.09
N ILE A 34 15.15 6.92 6.64
CA ILE A 34 14.53 5.75 6.01
C ILE A 34 13.18 5.54 6.70
N TRP A 35 12.09 5.84 5.98
CA TRP A 35 10.74 5.81 6.56
C TRP A 35 9.99 4.49 6.35
N ILE A 36 10.41 3.69 5.37
CA ILE A 36 9.82 2.38 5.10
C ILE A 36 10.86 1.34 5.47
N ALA A 37 10.49 0.44 6.38
CA ALA A 37 11.40 -0.61 6.84
C ALA A 37 11.59 -1.64 5.72
N SER A 38 12.77 -2.27 5.68
CA SER A 38 13.08 -3.33 4.71
C SER A 38 12.04 -4.47 4.73
N GLY A 39 11.46 -4.76 5.89
CA GLY A 39 10.40 -5.76 6.05
C GLY A 39 9.08 -5.41 5.36
N ASP A 40 8.81 -4.12 5.07
CA ASP A 40 7.58 -3.73 4.38
C ASP A 40 7.71 -3.93 2.86
N PHE A 41 8.93 -3.99 2.32
CA PHE A 41 9.19 -4.04 0.88
C PHE A 41 8.73 -5.33 0.19
N TYR A 42 8.61 -6.46 0.90
CA TYR A 42 8.04 -7.67 0.30
C TYR A 42 6.51 -7.72 0.43
N VAL A 43 5.94 -7.05 1.44
CA VAL A 43 4.50 -7.05 1.69
C VAL A 43 3.77 -6.16 0.68
N ILE A 44 4.32 -4.98 0.39
CA ILE A 44 3.73 -4.00 -0.51
C ILE A 44 3.43 -4.57 -1.92
N PRO A 45 4.40 -5.16 -2.66
CA PRO A 45 4.11 -5.75 -3.97
C PRO A 45 3.15 -6.94 -3.89
N THR A 46 3.23 -7.73 -2.81
CA THR A 46 2.34 -8.89 -2.58
C THR A 46 0.88 -8.47 -2.43
N ILE A 47 0.62 -7.39 -1.69
CA ILE A 47 -0.74 -6.81 -1.60
C ILE A 47 -1.12 -6.20 -2.95
N GLY A 48 -0.19 -5.50 -3.60
CA GLY A 48 -0.45 -4.81 -4.87
C GLY A 48 -0.97 -5.74 -5.97
N ILE A 49 -0.48 -6.97 -6.10
CA ILE A 49 -1.01 -7.93 -7.09
C ILE A 49 -2.42 -8.45 -6.78
N MET A 50 -2.93 -8.25 -5.55
CA MET A 50 -4.26 -8.71 -5.09
C MET A 50 -5.34 -7.63 -5.17
N VAL A 51 -4.99 -6.43 -5.63
CA VAL A 51 -5.90 -5.28 -5.75
C VAL A 51 -6.13 -4.98 -7.23
N LEU A 52 -7.31 -4.44 -7.57
CA LEU A 52 -7.55 -3.89 -8.90
C LEU A 52 -6.68 -2.63 -9.17
N PRO A 53 -6.12 -2.48 -10.38
CA PRO A 53 -5.21 -1.36 -10.68
C PRO A 53 -5.79 0.03 -10.39
N GLU A 54 -7.09 0.22 -10.63
CA GLU A 54 -7.78 1.50 -10.41
C GLU A 54 -7.85 1.95 -8.94
N TYR A 55 -7.75 1.02 -7.98
CA TYR A 55 -7.77 1.32 -6.55
C TYR A 55 -6.38 1.28 -5.90
N ALA A 56 -5.38 0.73 -6.59
CA ALA A 56 -4.07 0.42 -6.04
C ALA A 56 -3.37 1.64 -5.40
N ALA A 57 -3.21 2.73 -6.15
CA ALA A 57 -2.55 3.94 -5.64
C ALA A 57 -3.34 4.58 -4.48
N THR A 58 -4.66 4.61 -4.59
CA THR A 58 -5.55 5.20 -3.58
C THR A 58 -5.49 4.42 -2.27
N LEU A 59 -5.52 3.08 -2.31
CA LEU A 59 -5.43 2.25 -1.11
C LEU A 59 -4.10 2.44 -0.39
N MET A 60 -2.98 2.53 -1.12
CA MET A 60 -1.69 2.85 -0.50
C MET A 60 -1.70 4.24 0.15
N LEU A 61 -2.24 5.25 -0.53
CA LEU A 61 -2.37 6.60 0.04
C LEU A 61 -3.21 6.59 1.32
N VAL A 62 -4.34 5.87 1.34
CA VAL A 62 -5.17 5.70 2.54
C VAL A 62 -4.37 5.04 3.65
N ALA A 63 -3.62 3.97 3.36
CA ALA A 63 -2.77 3.31 4.36
C ALA A 63 -1.71 4.24 4.94
N LEU A 64 -1.05 5.06 4.11
CA LEU A 64 -0.08 6.05 4.57
C LEU A 64 -0.73 7.11 5.46
N VAL A 65 -1.88 7.65 5.06
CA VAL A 65 -2.62 8.65 5.85
C VAL A 65 -3.05 8.09 7.19
N ILE A 66 -3.61 6.87 7.22
CA ILE A 66 -3.98 6.19 8.46
C ILE A 66 -2.74 5.95 9.32
N CYS A 67 -1.63 5.50 8.74
CA CYS A 67 -0.40 5.27 9.49
C CYS A 67 0.10 6.56 10.16
N ILE A 68 0.14 7.67 9.42
CA ILE A 68 0.53 8.99 9.96
C ILE A 68 -0.41 9.43 11.08
N ALA A 69 -1.72 9.24 10.92
CA ALA A 69 -2.70 9.59 11.92
C ALA A 69 -2.54 8.74 13.19
N VAL A 70 -2.46 7.41 13.03
CA VAL A 70 -2.41 6.44 14.14
C VAL A 70 -1.10 6.54 14.91
N THR A 71 0.00 6.87 14.24
CA THR A 71 1.32 7.03 14.88
C THR A 71 1.32 8.11 15.97
N ARG A 72 0.35 9.06 15.94
CA ARG A 72 0.19 10.05 17.01
C ARG A 72 -0.24 9.45 18.35
N TRP A 73 -0.99 8.34 18.34
CA TRP A 73 -1.45 7.65 19.55
C TRP A 73 -0.62 6.40 19.85
N ILE A 74 -0.23 5.66 18.81
CA ILE A 74 0.56 4.43 18.92
C ILE A 74 1.91 4.67 18.23
N PRO A 75 2.90 5.21 18.95
CA PRO A 75 4.22 5.42 18.38
C PRO A 75 4.83 4.08 17.96
N LYS A 76 5.42 4.04 16.76
CA LYS A 76 6.06 2.85 16.16
C LYS A 76 5.07 1.72 15.79
N ILE A 77 3.83 2.05 15.42
CA ILE A 77 2.93 1.06 14.82
C ILE A 77 3.59 0.43 13.57
N PRO A 78 3.62 -0.91 13.43
CA PRO A 78 4.16 -1.54 12.23
C PRO A 78 3.27 -1.22 11.02
N PHE A 79 3.86 -0.75 9.93
CA PHE A 79 3.10 -0.33 8.74
C PHE A 79 2.27 -1.47 8.12
N VAL A 80 2.79 -2.71 8.15
CA VAL A 80 2.06 -3.92 7.75
C VAL A 80 0.72 -4.06 8.48
N THR A 81 0.63 -3.64 9.75
CA THR A 81 -0.64 -3.68 10.51
C THR A 81 -1.68 -2.78 9.87
N VAL A 82 -1.29 -1.57 9.47
CA VAL A 82 -2.18 -0.61 8.82
C VAL A 82 -2.58 -1.11 7.42
N LEU A 83 -1.62 -1.62 6.66
CA LEU A 83 -1.87 -2.25 5.36
C LEU A 83 -2.88 -3.40 5.47
N PHE A 84 -2.76 -4.25 6.50
CA PHE A 84 -3.69 -5.35 6.75
C PHE A 84 -5.13 -4.85 6.93
N PHE A 85 -5.35 -3.80 7.73
CA PHE A 85 -6.69 -3.24 7.92
C PHE A 85 -7.26 -2.62 6.64
N VAL A 86 -6.44 -1.85 5.91
CA VAL A 86 -6.87 -1.24 4.64
C VAL A 86 -7.21 -2.31 3.61
N PHE A 87 -6.35 -3.32 3.46
CA PHE A 87 -6.59 -4.43 2.54
C PHE A 87 -7.83 -5.24 2.93
N SER A 88 -8.01 -5.54 4.21
CA SER A 88 -9.21 -6.25 4.69
C SER A 88 -10.49 -5.45 4.43
N GLY A 89 -10.47 -4.13 4.65
CA GLY A 89 -11.58 -3.24 4.32
C GLY A 89 -11.90 -3.24 2.82
N TYR A 90 -10.88 -3.19 1.97
CA TYR A 90 -11.03 -3.33 0.51
C TYR A 90 -11.68 -4.67 0.13
N GLN A 91 -11.21 -5.78 0.71
CA GLN A 91 -11.79 -7.11 0.44
C GLN A 91 -13.26 -7.20 0.87
N VAL A 92 -13.63 -6.62 2.02
CA VAL A 92 -15.03 -6.58 2.46
C VAL A 92 -15.90 -5.83 1.46
N LEU A 93 -15.43 -4.70 0.94
CA LEU A 93 -16.19 -3.92 -0.04
C LEU A 93 -16.37 -4.68 -1.36
N ILE A 94 -15.32 -5.31 -1.87
CA ILE A 94 -15.38 -6.18 -3.06
C ILE A 94 -16.38 -7.33 -2.86
N LEU A 95 -16.30 -8.02 -1.73
CA LEU A 95 -17.20 -9.16 -1.43
C LEU A 95 -18.65 -8.73 -1.21
N SER A 96 -18.88 -7.50 -0.76
CA SER A 96 -20.23 -6.94 -0.60
C SER A 96 -20.85 -6.41 -1.90
N GLY A 97 -20.07 -6.31 -2.99
CA GLY A 97 -20.51 -5.71 -4.25
C GLY A 97 -20.64 -4.19 -4.22
N ALA A 98 -20.03 -3.54 -3.23
CA ALA A 98 -19.98 -2.07 -3.11
C ALA A 98 -18.87 -1.43 -3.97
N LEU A 99 -18.02 -2.26 -4.58
CA LEU A 99 -16.86 -1.92 -5.40
C LEU A 99 -16.84 -2.78 -6.67
#